data_AF-A0A962BH30-F1
#
_entry.id   AF-A0A962BH30-F1
#
_cell.length_a   1.000
_cell.length_b   1.000
_cell.length_c   1.000
_cell.angle_alpha   90.00
_cell.angle_beta   90.00
_cell.angle_gamma   90.00
#
_symmetry.space_group_name_H-M   'P 1'
#
loop_
_entity.id
_entity.type
_entity.pdbx_description
1 polymer ?
#
loop_
_entity_poly.entity_id
_entity_poly.type
_entity_poly.pdbx_seq_one_letter_code
_entity_poly.pdbx_strand_id
1 'polypeptide(L)'
;MNKCLWLGVPVVLILIQLAIEVFASDATKKFLLEEGGPHETMQAVTMFIAFIMATYLAIRIKGKWLKLWFGIAALASFYVAGEEVSWGQWIFYWDTPEGWAQINDQQETNLHNTSAWFDQKPQIILQIGVLVGGIIIPLLKLFKPEKLPTRFNAIYGDYHLLPTALIALSLKLSDTILDAMHWHFFYRVSEVLELYLFYFVALYLYFMFKKVKR
;
A
#
# COMPACT_ATOMS: atom_id res chain seq x y z
N MET A 1 8.56 -3.79 17.92
CA MET A 1 7.22 -3.31 17.55
C MET A 1 6.17 -4.27 18.12
N ASN A 2 4.91 -3.89 18.36
CA ASN A 2 3.91 -4.84 18.89
C ASN A 2 3.64 -5.95 17.86
N LYS A 3 3.78 -7.23 18.25
CA LYS A 3 3.53 -8.41 17.40
C LYS A 3 2.16 -8.39 16.73
N CYS A 4 1.15 -7.83 17.39
CA CYS A 4 -0.17 -7.70 16.79
C CYS A 4 -0.13 -6.87 15.51
N LEU A 5 0.65 -5.79 15.43
CA LEU A 5 0.69 -4.94 14.25
C LEU A 5 1.47 -5.60 13.11
N TRP A 6 2.71 -6.01 13.33
CA TRP A 6 3.58 -6.40 12.23
C TRP A 6 3.43 -7.86 11.78
N LEU A 7 2.79 -8.71 12.60
CA LEU A 7 2.55 -10.11 12.29
C LEU A 7 1.05 -10.45 12.34
N GLY A 8 0.36 -10.03 13.41
CA GLY A 8 -1.05 -10.36 13.61
C GLY A 8 -1.96 -9.79 12.51
N VAL A 9 -1.95 -8.47 12.31
CA VAL A 9 -2.78 -7.79 11.31
C VAL A 9 -2.56 -8.36 9.89
N PRO A 10 -1.34 -8.43 9.33
CA PRO A 10 -1.18 -8.92 7.97
C PRO A 10 -1.56 -10.40 7.81
N VAL A 11 -1.39 -11.23 8.85
CA VAL A 11 -1.85 -12.64 8.79
C VAL A 11 -3.37 -12.73 8.89
N VAL A 12 -4.00 -11.99 9.78
CA VAL A 12 -5.46 -12.00 9.94
C VAL A 12 -6.13 -11.46 8.66
N LEU A 13 -5.60 -10.39 8.06
CA LEU A 13 -6.14 -9.84 6.81
C LEU A 13 -6.13 -10.89 5.68
N ILE A 14 -5.06 -11.65 5.50
CA ILE A 14 -5.01 -12.65 4.41
C ILE A 14 -5.93 -13.83 4.72
N LEU A 15 -6.02 -14.25 5.99
CA LEU A 15 -6.94 -15.31 6.38
C LEU A 15 -8.40 -14.90 6.17
N ILE A 16 -8.76 -13.64 6.46
CA ILE A 16 -10.07 -13.09 6.16
C ILE A 16 -10.30 -13.07 4.64
N GLN A 17 -9.34 -12.58 3.85
CA GLN A 17 -9.49 -12.57 2.40
C GLN A 17 -9.67 -13.98 1.82
N LEU A 18 -8.87 -14.95 2.25
CA LEU A 18 -9.02 -16.35 1.83
C LEU A 18 -10.38 -16.92 2.22
N ALA A 19 -10.90 -16.58 3.40
CA ALA A 19 -12.24 -16.99 3.80
C ALA A 19 -13.33 -16.34 2.91
N ILE A 20 -13.17 -15.06 2.55
CA ILE A 20 -14.06 -14.39 1.60
C ILE A 20 -14.02 -15.12 0.24
N GLU A 21 -12.84 -15.46 -0.27
CA GLU A 21 -12.74 -16.13 -1.57
C GLU A 21 -13.38 -17.52 -1.59
N VAL A 22 -13.32 -18.26 -0.49
CA VAL A 22 -13.85 -19.63 -0.41
C VAL A 22 -15.35 -19.66 -0.08
N PHE A 23 -15.81 -18.76 0.80
CA PHE A 23 -17.15 -18.88 1.40
C PHE A 23 -18.14 -17.79 0.97
N ALA A 24 -17.68 -16.65 0.46
CA ALA A 24 -18.58 -15.55 0.08
C ALA A 24 -19.14 -15.75 -1.34
N SER A 25 -20.35 -15.24 -1.57
CA SER A 25 -20.97 -15.18 -2.90
C SER A 25 -20.25 -14.17 -3.80
N ASP A 26 -20.33 -14.34 -5.11
CA ASP A 26 -19.75 -13.38 -6.08
C ASP A 26 -20.34 -11.97 -5.91
N ALA A 27 -21.62 -11.86 -5.55
CA ALA A 27 -22.25 -10.57 -5.25
C ALA A 27 -21.60 -9.88 -4.03
N THR A 28 -21.25 -10.65 -3.00
CA THR A 28 -20.53 -10.13 -1.82
C THR A 28 -19.12 -9.72 -2.20
N LYS A 29 -18.39 -10.53 -2.96
CA LYS A 29 -17.03 -10.21 -3.40
C LYS A 29 -17.00 -8.95 -4.25
N LYS A 30 -17.96 -8.81 -5.17
CA LYS A 30 -18.14 -7.60 -5.98
C LYS A 30 -18.36 -6.38 -5.10
N PHE A 31 -19.32 -6.42 -4.16
CA PHE A 31 -19.56 -5.29 -3.24
C PHE A 31 -18.34 -4.91 -2.40
N LEU A 32 -17.55 -5.90 -1.94
CA LEU A 32 -16.38 -5.63 -1.12
C LEU A 32 -15.24 -4.96 -1.90
N LEU A 33 -15.11 -5.30 -3.19
CA LEU A 33 -13.97 -4.97 -4.04
C LEU A 33 -14.37 -4.05 -5.23
N GLU A 34 -15.56 -3.44 -5.20
CA GLU A 34 -15.97 -2.45 -6.19
C GLU A 34 -15.42 -1.06 -5.83
N GLU A 35 -15.42 -0.19 -6.82
CA GLU A 35 -14.97 1.21 -6.70
C GLU A 35 -15.85 1.95 -5.68
N GLY A 36 -15.21 2.74 -4.82
CA GLY A 36 -15.84 3.34 -3.64
C GLY A 36 -16.21 2.34 -2.53
N GLY A 37 -15.84 1.06 -2.69
CA GLY A 37 -16.20 -0.02 -1.80
C GLY A 37 -15.38 -0.06 -0.49
N PRO A 38 -15.64 -1.07 0.35
CA PRO A 38 -14.93 -1.26 1.62
C PRO A 38 -13.41 -1.39 1.48
N HIS A 39 -12.91 -2.02 0.42
CA HIS A 39 -11.47 -2.24 0.23
C HIS A 39 -10.73 -0.93 -0.04
N GLU A 40 -11.23 -0.10 -0.96
CA GLU A 40 -10.73 1.25 -1.24
C GLU A 40 -10.83 2.18 -0.04
N THR A 41 -11.94 2.10 0.71
CA THR A 41 -12.05 2.83 1.97
C THR A 41 -10.95 2.43 2.96
N MET A 42 -10.64 1.13 3.08
CA MET A 42 -9.57 0.64 3.94
C MET A 42 -8.18 1.06 3.45
N GLN A 43 -7.94 1.01 2.15
CA GLN A 43 -6.71 1.47 1.50
C GLN A 43 -6.50 2.98 1.76
N ALA A 44 -7.52 3.79 1.50
CA ALA A 44 -7.52 5.23 1.74
C ALA A 44 -7.24 5.59 3.21
N VAL A 45 -7.96 4.97 4.15
CA VAL A 45 -7.75 5.20 5.59
C VAL A 45 -6.33 4.83 5.99
N THR A 46 -5.82 3.69 5.50
CA THR A 46 -4.45 3.24 5.79
C THR A 46 -3.43 4.27 5.30
N MET A 47 -3.59 4.77 4.08
CA MET A 47 -2.71 5.77 3.49
C MET A 47 -2.86 7.15 4.12
N PHE A 48 -4.04 7.52 4.60
CA PHE A 48 -4.23 8.75 5.37
C PHE A 48 -3.53 8.69 6.73
N ILE A 49 -3.58 7.55 7.42
CA ILE A 49 -2.79 7.32 8.65
C ILE A 49 -1.29 7.42 8.35
N ALA A 50 -0.84 6.83 7.23
CA ALA A 50 0.54 6.96 6.75
C ALA A 50 0.93 8.42 6.50
N PHE A 51 0.07 9.21 5.84
CA PHE A 51 0.27 10.64 5.62
C PHE A 51 0.48 11.41 6.94
N ILE A 52 -0.35 11.17 7.96
CA ILE A 52 -0.21 11.81 9.27
C ILE A 52 1.14 11.47 9.90
N MET A 53 1.54 10.20 9.88
CA MET A 53 2.82 9.75 10.45
C MET A 53 4.02 10.34 9.69
N ALA A 54 3.99 10.33 8.35
CA ALA A 54 5.03 10.89 7.51
C ALA A 54 5.17 12.40 7.70
N THR A 55 4.05 13.13 7.78
CA THR A 55 4.04 14.58 8.06
C THR A 55 4.66 14.89 9.42
N TYR A 56 4.26 14.13 10.45
CA TYR A 56 4.88 14.28 11.77
C TYR A 56 6.40 14.05 11.71
N LEU A 57 6.85 12.98 11.04
CA LEU A 57 8.26 12.67 10.89
C LEU A 57 9.01 13.78 10.15
N ALA A 58 8.46 14.30 9.05
CA ALA A 58 9.06 15.39 8.27
C ALA A 58 9.26 16.68 9.09
N ILE A 59 8.32 16.99 10.00
CA ILE A 59 8.41 18.16 10.87
C ILE A 59 9.43 17.95 12.00
N ARG A 60 9.43 16.77 12.62
CA ARG A 60 10.15 16.52 13.88
C ARG A 60 11.57 16.02 13.70
N ILE A 61 11.89 15.36 12.59
CA ILE A 61 13.22 14.81 12.37
C ILE A 61 14.22 15.90 11.98
N LYS A 62 15.48 15.74 12.41
CA LYS A 62 16.59 16.62 12.03
C LYS A 62 17.27 16.10 10.76
N GLY A 63 17.84 17.02 9.97
CA GLY A 63 18.57 16.71 8.74
C GLY A 63 17.72 16.88 7.47
N LYS A 64 18.22 17.68 6.53
CA LYS A 64 17.49 18.07 5.31
C LYS A 64 17.02 16.87 4.46
N TRP A 65 17.85 15.84 4.36
CA TRP A 65 17.55 14.66 3.55
C TRP A 65 16.46 13.78 4.16
N LEU A 66 16.42 13.66 5.48
CA LEU A 66 15.37 12.90 6.17
C LEU A 66 14.04 13.66 6.13
N LYS A 67 14.07 14.99 6.27
CA LYS A 67 12.89 15.83 6.07
C LYS A 67 12.35 15.69 4.64
N LEU A 68 13.22 15.71 3.63
CA LEU A 68 12.83 15.49 2.25
C LEU A 68 12.24 14.10 2.04
N TRP A 69 12.88 13.05 2.56
CA TRP A 69 12.40 11.67 2.46
C TRP A 69 10.99 11.50 3.04
N PHE A 70 10.76 11.96 4.27
CA PHE A 70 9.44 11.85 4.90
C PHE A 70 8.43 12.86 4.34
N GLY A 71 8.89 14.00 3.80
CA GLY A 71 8.04 14.95 3.07
C GLY A 71 7.51 14.35 1.76
N ILE A 72 8.36 13.67 1.00
CA ILE A 72 7.95 12.90 -0.19
C ILE A 72 6.97 11.79 0.22
N ALA A 73 7.27 11.04 1.28
CA ALA A 73 6.36 10.01 1.78
C ALA A 73 4.99 10.58 2.20
N ALA A 74 4.96 11.78 2.80
CA ALA A 74 3.71 12.45 3.16
C ALA A 74 2.90 12.83 1.92
N LEU A 75 3.53 13.50 0.94
CA LEU A 75 2.86 13.90 -0.30
C LEU A 75 2.36 12.68 -1.08
N ALA A 76 3.17 11.63 -1.20
CA ALA A 76 2.77 10.39 -1.86
C ALA A 76 1.62 9.70 -1.12
N SER A 77 1.65 9.66 0.22
CA SER A 77 0.58 9.02 1.00
C SER A 77 -0.73 9.81 0.92
N PHE A 78 -0.66 11.14 0.90
CA PHE A 78 -1.82 12.00 0.70
C PHE A 78 -2.41 11.85 -0.70
N TYR A 79 -1.56 11.83 -1.72
CA TYR A 79 -1.97 11.60 -3.11
C TYR A 79 -2.70 10.26 -3.23
N VAL A 80 -2.10 9.16 -2.79
CA VAL A 80 -2.74 7.83 -2.86
C VAL A 80 -4.05 7.83 -2.08
N ALA A 81 -4.06 8.31 -0.83
CA ALA A 81 -5.30 8.35 -0.05
C ALA A 81 -6.41 9.17 -0.72
N GLY A 82 -6.06 10.21 -1.50
CA GLY A 82 -6.99 10.97 -2.31
C GLY A 82 -7.49 10.19 -3.53
N GLU A 83 -6.60 9.53 -4.26
CA GLU A 83 -6.95 8.69 -5.41
C GLU A 83 -7.94 7.57 -5.02
N GLU A 84 -7.68 6.85 -3.93
CA GLU A 84 -8.53 5.76 -3.42
C GLU A 84 -9.93 6.19 -2.95
N VAL A 85 -10.20 7.49 -2.77
CA VAL A 85 -11.55 8.01 -2.48
C VAL A 85 -12.04 8.97 -3.54
N SER A 86 -11.39 8.95 -4.70
CA SER A 86 -11.72 9.78 -5.85
C SER A 86 -11.80 11.25 -5.44
N TRP A 87 -10.76 11.69 -4.74
CA TRP A 87 -10.57 13.00 -4.12
C TRP A 87 -11.70 13.47 -3.19
N GLY A 88 -12.53 12.54 -2.70
CA GLY A 88 -13.67 12.76 -1.82
C GLY A 88 -15.02 12.63 -2.52
N GLN A 89 -15.04 12.27 -3.81
CA GLN A 89 -16.28 12.13 -4.58
C GLN A 89 -17.23 11.12 -3.96
N TRP A 90 -16.71 10.01 -3.45
CA TRP A 90 -17.50 9.01 -2.73
C TRP A 90 -18.06 9.49 -1.38
N ILE A 91 -17.49 10.56 -0.82
CA ILE A 91 -17.91 11.12 0.47
C ILE A 91 -18.98 12.20 0.27
N PHE A 92 -18.78 13.07 -0.72
CA PHE A 92 -19.61 14.26 -0.93
C PHE A 92 -20.52 14.17 -2.16
N TYR A 93 -20.41 13.10 -2.95
CA TYR A 93 -21.28 12.74 -4.07
C TYR A 93 -21.45 13.85 -5.10
N TRP A 94 -20.35 14.49 -5.50
CA TRP A 94 -20.37 15.41 -6.64
C TRP A 94 -20.27 14.66 -7.96
N ASP A 95 -20.81 15.27 -9.01
CA ASP A 95 -20.72 14.76 -10.37
C ASP A 95 -19.31 14.96 -10.95
N THR A 96 -18.88 14.01 -11.78
CA THR A 96 -17.62 14.15 -12.52
C THR A 96 -17.78 15.20 -13.63
N PRO A 97 -16.89 16.21 -13.71
CA PRO A 97 -16.97 17.23 -14.75
C PRO A 97 -16.94 16.61 -16.15
N GLU A 98 -17.75 17.14 -17.09
CA GLU A 98 -17.94 16.57 -18.43
C GLU A 98 -16.62 16.29 -19.17
N GLY A 99 -15.66 17.21 -19.11
CA GLY A 99 -14.34 17.04 -19.75
C GLY A 99 -13.49 15.94 -19.10
N TRP A 100 -13.69 15.69 -17.80
CA TRP A 100 -12.99 14.64 -17.06
C TRP A 100 -13.66 13.27 -17.25
N ALA A 101 -14.99 13.22 -17.31
CA ALA A 101 -15.75 12.01 -17.59
C ALA A 101 -15.48 11.43 -19.00
N GLN A 102 -14.94 12.23 -19.92
CA GLN A 102 -14.51 11.75 -21.25
C GLN A 102 -13.22 10.94 -21.21
N ILE A 103 -12.40 11.11 -20.17
CA ILE A 103 -11.08 10.47 -20.04
C ILE A 103 -11.01 9.48 -18.87
N ASN A 104 -11.86 9.64 -17.86
CA ASN A 104 -11.96 8.74 -16.71
C ASN A 104 -13.01 7.66 -17.02
N ASP A 105 -12.58 6.40 -17.06
CA ASP A 105 -13.42 5.27 -17.49
C ASP A 105 -14.48 4.83 -16.46
N GLN A 106 -14.40 5.35 -15.24
CA GLN A 106 -15.32 5.05 -14.14
C GLN A 106 -16.21 6.24 -13.74
N GLN A 107 -16.16 7.33 -14.52
CA GLN A 107 -16.88 8.57 -14.20
C GLN A 107 -16.51 9.10 -12.81
N GLU A 108 -15.23 9.06 -12.48
CA GLU A 108 -14.69 9.53 -11.22
C GLU A 108 -13.70 10.70 -11.40
N THR A 109 -13.27 11.30 -10.30
CA THR A 109 -12.33 12.45 -10.30
C THR A 109 -10.88 12.08 -9.99
N ASN A 110 -10.58 10.82 -9.69
CA ASN A 110 -9.20 10.35 -9.56
C ASN A 110 -8.45 10.37 -10.92
N LEU A 111 -7.13 10.30 -10.84
CA LEU A 111 -6.24 10.26 -11.99
C LEU A 111 -5.96 8.81 -12.43
N HIS A 112 -5.90 7.84 -11.52
CA HIS A 112 -5.56 6.45 -11.88
C HIS A 112 -6.56 5.79 -12.84
N ASN A 113 -7.83 6.21 -12.86
CA ASN A 113 -8.85 5.71 -13.80
C ASN A 113 -8.82 6.43 -15.17
N THR A 114 -7.84 7.30 -15.42
CA THR A 114 -7.70 7.98 -16.72
C THR A 114 -6.82 7.23 -17.71
N SER A 115 -5.93 6.35 -17.23
CA SER A 115 -5.12 5.50 -18.11
C SER A 115 -4.45 4.37 -17.34
N ALA A 116 -4.22 3.25 -18.03
CA ALA A 116 -3.42 2.13 -17.52
C ALA A 116 -2.00 2.53 -17.05
N TRP A 117 -1.48 3.67 -17.53
CA TRP A 117 -0.20 4.17 -17.04
C TRP A 117 -0.29 4.70 -15.61
N PHE A 118 -1.32 5.49 -15.31
CA PHE A 118 -1.53 6.08 -13.99
C PHE A 118 -2.03 5.05 -12.97
N ASP A 119 -2.73 4.02 -13.42
CA ASP A 119 -3.06 2.83 -12.65
C ASP A 119 -1.81 1.98 -12.32
N GLN A 120 -1.13 1.45 -13.33
CA GLN A 120 -0.15 0.38 -13.11
C GLN A 120 1.22 0.88 -12.61
N LYS A 121 1.72 2.02 -13.10
CA LYS A 121 3.11 2.43 -12.84
C LYS A 121 3.36 2.82 -11.39
N PRO A 122 2.50 3.61 -10.72
CA PRO A 122 2.64 3.90 -9.30
C PRO A 122 2.67 2.61 -8.45
N GLN A 123 1.77 1.67 -8.77
CA GLN A 123 1.70 0.38 -8.09
C GLN A 123 3.00 -0.44 -8.24
N ILE A 124 3.57 -0.51 -9.46
CA ILE A 124 4.84 -1.20 -9.72
C ILE A 124 6.00 -0.58 -8.94
N ILE A 125 6.09 0.76 -8.90
CA ILE A 125 7.12 1.46 -8.13
C ILE A 125 7.03 1.07 -6.65
N LEU A 126 5.80 1.01 -6.12
CA LEU A 126 5.57 0.62 -4.74
C LEU A 126 5.93 -0.85 -4.49
N GLN A 127 5.57 -1.77 -5.40
CA GLN A 127 5.97 -3.18 -5.32
C GLN A 127 7.49 -3.35 -5.26
N ILE A 128 8.25 -2.62 -6.10
CA ILE A 128 9.71 -2.61 -6.05
C ILE A 128 10.20 -2.09 -4.70
N GLY A 129 9.60 -1.01 -4.20
CA GLY A 129 9.89 -0.46 -2.87
C GLY A 129 9.68 -1.48 -1.74
N VAL A 130 8.57 -2.23 -1.78
CA VAL A 130 8.26 -3.29 -0.82
C VAL A 130 9.24 -4.47 -0.93
N LEU A 131 9.59 -4.91 -2.14
CA LEU A 131 10.57 -5.97 -2.36
C LEU A 131 11.95 -5.56 -1.79
N VAL A 132 12.42 -4.36 -2.14
CA VAL A 132 13.73 -3.88 -1.69
C VAL A 132 13.73 -3.59 -0.19
N GLY A 133 12.78 -2.80 0.29
CA GLY A 133 12.71 -2.31 1.67
C GLY A 133 12.21 -3.35 2.69
N GLY A 134 11.38 -4.28 2.24
CA GLY A 134 10.70 -5.27 3.07
C GLY A 134 11.34 -6.64 3.07
N ILE A 135 12.06 -7.00 2.01
CA ILE A 135 12.69 -8.32 1.87
C ILE A 135 14.20 -8.18 1.75
N ILE A 136 14.70 -7.53 0.69
CA ILE A 136 16.14 -7.50 0.39
C ILE A 136 16.93 -6.83 1.51
N ILE A 137 16.54 -5.61 1.94
CA ILE A 137 17.25 -4.87 2.98
C ILE A 137 17.22 -5.62 4.32
N PRO A 138 16.07 -6.10 4.85
CA PRO A 138 16.06 -6.88 6.08
C PRO A 138 16.91 -8.15 6.02
N LEU A 139 16.90 -8.89 4.92
CA LEU A 139 17.74 -10.07 4.74
C LEU A 139 19.24 -9.70 4.70
N LEU A 140 19.61 -8.63 3.99
CA LEU A 140 20.99 -8.13 3.99
C LEU A 140 21.42 -7.70 5.40
N LYS A 141 20.56 -7.05 6.19
CA LYS A 141 20.88 -6.71 7.59
C LYS A 141 21.15 -7.94 8.46
N LEU A 142 20.45 -9.05 8.20
CA LEU A 142 20.61 -10.28 8.97
C LEU A 142 21.85 -11.08 8.56
N PHE A 143 22.15 -11.16 7.25
CA PHE A 143 23.18 -12.07 6.75
C PHE A 143 24.47 -11.38 6.29
N LYS A 144 24.39 -10.16 5.77
CA LYS A 144 25.51 -9.42 5.13
C LYS A 144 25.40 -7.90 5.36
N PRO A 145 25.36 -7.43 6.62
CA PRO A 145 25.11 -6.02 6.94
C PRO A 145 26.15 -5.06 6.33
N GLU A 146 27.38 -5.54 6.10
CA GLU A 146 28.48 -4.81 5.46
C GLU A 146 28.19 -4.37 4.03
N LYS A 147 27.23 -5.03 3.34
CA LYS A 147 26.82 -4.66 1.98
C LYS A 147 25.88 -3.46 1.92
N LEU A 148 25.30 -3.04 3.05
CA LEU A 148 24.35 -1.94 3.10
C LEU A 148 25.06 -0.60 3.26
N PRO A 149 24.81 0.38 2.37
CA PRO A 149 25.37 1.72 2.52
C PRO A 149 24.98 2.38 3.85
N THR A 150 25.97 2.62 4.70
CA THR A 150 25.77 3.18 6.05
C THR A 150 25.07 4.54 6.05
N ARG A 151 25.23 5.33 4.97
CA ARG A 151 24.57 6.63 4.78
C ARG A 151 23.03 6.56 4.81
N PHE A 152 22.44 5.40 4.54
CA PHE A 152 20.98 5.19 4.53
C PHE A 152 20.47 4.43 5.77
N ASN A 153 21.32 4.16 6.76
CA ASN A 153 20.93 3.47 8.01
C ASN A 153 19.76 4.11 8.75
N ALA A 154 19.59 5.43 8.58
CA ALA A 154 18.47 6.15 9.18
C ALA A 154 17.11 5.69 8.62
N ILE A 155 17.04 5.35 7.33
CA ILE A 155 15.79 5.02 6.61
C ILE A 155 15.57 3.52 6.40
N TYR A 156 16.53 2.66 6.73
CA TYR A 156 16.34 1.22 6.63
C TYR A 156 15.29 0.71 7.60
N GLY A 157 14.37 -0.10 7.06
CA GLY A 157 13.43 -0.89 7.84
C GLY A 157 14.13 -1.97 8.68
N ASP A 158 13.31 -2.71 9.40
CA ASP A 158 13.74 -3.85 10.22
C ASP A 158 12.97 -5.11 9.83
N TYR A 159 13.37 -6.27 10.35
CA TYR A 159 12.77 -7.58 10.04
C TYR A 159 11.24 -7.64 10.24
N HIS A 160 10.71 -6.73 11.05
CA HIS A 160 9.28 -6.60 11.28
C HIS A 160 8.46 -6.31 10.01
N LEU A 161 9.07 -5.81 8.94
CA LEU A 161 8.38 -5.56 7.67
C LEU A 161 8.25 -6.82 6.79
N LEU A 162 8.97 -7.90 7.12
CA LEU A 162 9.03 -9.11 6.32
C LEU A 162 7.67 -9.79 6.12
N PRO A 163 6.80 -9.97 7.14
CA PRO A 163 5.55 -10.71 6.93
C PRO A 163 4.65 -10.05 5.89
N THR A 164 4.44 -8.74 6.00
CA THR A 164 3.64 -7.98 5.03
C THR A 164 4.24 -8.04 3.63
N ALA A 165 5.56 -7.88 3.51
CA ALA A 165 6.25 -7.90 2.22
C ALA A 165 6.23 -9.29 1.56
N LEU A 166 6.38 -10.36 2.35
CA LEU A 166 6.32 -11.74 1.86
C LEU A 166 4.91 -12.11 1.41
N ILE A 167 3.86 -11.66 2.11
CA ILE A 167 2.48 -11.87 1.67
C ILE A 167 2.22 -11.10 0.37
N ALA A 168 2.62 -9.83 0.28
CA ALA A 168 2.49 -9.04 -0.95
C ALA A 168 3.20 -9.72 -2.14
N LEU A 169 4.43 -10.19 -1.94
CA LEU A 169 5.17 -10.93 -2.97
C LEU A 169 4.44 -12.24 -3.34
N SER A 170 3.91 -12.96 -2.36
CA SER A 170 3.19 -14.21 -2.60
C SER A 170 1.91 -13.97 -3.40
N LEU A 171 1.16 -12.91 -3.11
CA LEU A 171 0.00 -12.49 -3.89
C LEU A 171 0.40 -12.18 -5.34
N LYS A 172 1.46 -11.39 -5.55
CA LYS A 172 1.89 -11.03 -6.91
C LYS A 172 2.41 -12.21 -7.73
N LEU A 173 3.14 -13.13 -7.09
CA LEU A 173 3.59 -14.36 -7.74
C LEU A 173 2.42 -15.28 -8.05
N SER A 174 1.46 -15.40 -7.14
CA SER A 174 0.26 -16.22 -7.35
C SER A 174 -0.57 -15.68 -8.51
N ASP A 175 -0.84 -14.38 -8.53
CA ASP A 175 -1.47 -13.66 -9.65
C ASP A 175 -0.80 -14.00 -10.99
N THR A 176 0.51 -13.78 -11.08
CA THR A 176 1.28 -14.01 -12.33
C THR A 176 1.24 -15.48 -12.77
N ILE A 177 1.35 -16.44 -11.84
CA ILE A 177 1.35 -17.88 -12.14
C ILE A 177 -0.04 -18.37 -12.53
N LEU A 178 -1.06 -17.95 -11.80
CA LEU A 178 -2.46 -18.35 -12.02
C LEU A 178 -2.98 -17.78 -13.35
N ASP A 179 -2.65 -16.54 -13.68
CA ASP A 179 -2.95 -15.94 -14.98
C ASP A 179 -2.30 -16.70 -16.13
N ALA A 180 -1.04 -17.12 -15.98
CA ALA A 180 -0.36 -17.95 -16.98
C ALA A 180 -0.99 -19.33 -17.17
N MET A 181 -1.74 -19.81 -16.18
CA MET A 181 -2.51 -21.06 -16.23
C MET A 181 -3.99 -20.85 -16.59
N HIS A 182 -4.41 -19.62 -16.90
CA HIS A 182 -5.81 -19.24 -17.13
C HIS A 182 -6.76 -19.63 -15.98
N TRP A 183 -6.27 -19.56 -14.75
CA TRP A 183 -7.06 -19.81 -13.55
C TRP A 183 -7.09 -18.54 -12.69
N HIS A 184 -8.24 -18.21 -12.12
CA HIS A 184 -8.38 -17.09 -11.19
C HIS A 184 -8.92 -17.62 -9.86
N PHE A 185 -8.14 -17.41 -8.78
CA PHE A 185 -8.52 -17.80 -7.43
C PHE A 185 -9.11 -16.61 -6.64
N PHE A 186 -8.46 -15.45 -6.72
CA PHE A 186 -8.95 -14.20 -6.14
C PHE A 186 -9.90 -13.52 -7.11
N TYR A 187 -10.95 -12.88 -6.59
CA TYR A 187 -11.89 -12.11 -7.40
C TYR A 187 -11.22 -10.87 -8.02
N ARG A 188 -10.50 -10.08 -7.21
CA ARG A 188 -9.61 -8.99 -7.65
C ARG A 188 -8.33 -9.01 -6.81
N VAL A 189 -7.26 -9.61 -7.33
CA VAL A 189 -5.99 -9.71 -6.58
C VAL A 189 -5.24 -8.38 -6.49
N SER A 190 -5.44 -7.47 -7.44
CA SER A 190 -4.87 -6.11 -7.43
C SER A 190 -5.25 -5.36 -6.16
N GLU A 191 -6.55 -5.36 -5.82
CA GLU A 191 -7.09 -4.70 -4.62
C GLU A 191 -6.43 -5.22 -3.35
N VAL A 192 -6.42 -6.55 -3.21
CA VAL A 192 -5.82 -7.23 -2.06
C VAL A 192 -4.34 -6.87 -1.97
N LEU A 193 -3.60 -6.93 -3.09
CA LEU A 193 -2.19 -6.57 -3.14
C LEU A 193 -1.97 -5.12 -2.69
N GLU A 194 -2.75 -4.16 -3.18
CA GLU A 194 -2.64 -2.74 -2.81
C GLU A 194 -2.81 -2.50 -1.33
N LEU A 195 -3.79 -3.15 -0.69
CA LEU A 195 -3.96 -3.06 0.76
C LEU A 195 -2.69 -3.51 1.49
N TYR A 196 -2.02 -4.57 1.03
CA TYR A 196 -0.74 -5.01 1.61
C TYR A 196 0.40 -4.02 1.35
N LEU A 197 0.48 -3.44 0.15
CA LEU A 197 1.47 -2.43 -0.19
C LEU A 197 1.31 -1.17 0.66
N PHE A 198 0.07 -0.71 0.85
CA PHE A 198 -0.26 0.46 1.67
C PHE A 198 -0.06 0.18 3.16
N TYR A 199 -0.45 -1.00 3.62
CA TYR A 199 -0.19 -1.44 4.98
C TYR A 199 1.31 -1.52 5.26
N PHE A 200 2.12 -1.97 4.30
CA PHE A 200 3.57 -1.95 4.41
C PHE A 200 4.11 -0.53 4.61
N VAL A 201 3.64 0.45 3.82
CA VAL A 201 4.04 1.86 3.97
C VAL A 201 3.67 2.40 5.34
N ALA A 202 2.43 2.15 5.79
CA ALA A 202 1.97 2.54 7.11
C ALA A 202 2.83 1.91 8.23
N LEU A 203 3.16 0.61 8.11
CA LEU A 203 3.98 -0.11 9.08
C LEU A 203 5.42 0.40 9.11
N TYR A 204 6.00 0.71 7.94
CA TYR A 204 7.32 1.33 7.81
C TYR A 204 7.36 2.69 8.50
N LEU A 205 6.37 3.55 8.25
CA LEU A 205 6.29 4.88 8.86
C LEU A 205 6.02 4.79 10.35
N TYR A 206 5.20 3.84 10.80
CA TYR A 206 5.00 3.58 12.23
C TYR A 206 6.31 3.14 12.91
N PHE A 207 7.08 2.27 12.28
CA PHE A 207 8.40 1.88 12.78
C PHE A 207 9.33 3.09 12.91
N MET A 208 9.39 3.95 11.89
CA MET A 208 10.20 5.17 11.93
C MET A 208 9.72 6.16 12.99
N PHE A 209 8.40 6.33 13.15
CA PHE A 209 7.80 7.13 14.19
C PHE A 209 8.20 6.67 15.59
N LYS A 210 8.23 5.35 15.83
CA LYS A 210 8.71 4.78 17.11
C LYS A 210 10.21 4.96 17.32
N LYS A 211 11.01 5.00 16.26
CA LYS A 211 12.46 5.25 16.31
C LYS A 211 12.78 6.69 16.74
N VAL A 212 11.97 7.67 16.32
CA VAL A 212 12.16 9.10 16.67
C VAL A 212 11.65 9.44 18.07
N LYS A 213 10.64 8.73 18.57
CA LYS A 213 10.10 8.94 19.94
C LYS A 213 10.94 8.32 21.06
N ARG A 214 11.90 7.48 20.73
CA ARG A 214 12.84 6.87 21.68
C ARG A 214 14.09 7.75 21.78
#